data_AF-A0A6A4VND3-F1
#
_entry.id   AF-A0A6A4VND3-F1
#
_cell.length_a   1.000
_cell.length_b   1.000
_cell.length_c   1.000
_cell.angle_alpha   90.00
_cell.angle_beta   90.00
_cell.angle_gamma   90.00
#
_symmetry.space_group_name_H-M   'P 1'
#
loop_
_entity.id
_entity.type
_entity.pdbx_description
1 polymer ?
#
loop_
_entity_poly.entity_id
_entity_poly.type
_entity_poly.pdbx_seq_one_letter_code
_entity_poly.pdbx_strand_id
1 'polypeptide(L)'
;MNVEGVSPPTPFLARPGKPALPWSDWIFSFHNYLTALGGEAYSTERKTALLLHCVGAEAQRVYRTLPVQPRREDEDEFHAAERQLAEFYEPQVNVITERFFFRQRRQESHEPTADYVAALRRLAVNCSFGQMTDAMIRDQVVEATVHPILRERFLQDKGSVGGRVTLPWSAGLVNGTTTEGVTS
;
A
#
# COMPACT_ATOMS: atom_id res chain seq x y z
N MET A 1 29.36 16.62 -5.75
CA MET A 1 28.22 17.51 -5.42
C MET A 1 27.90 17.30 -3.95
N ASN A 2 28.14 18.31 -3.11
CA ASN A 2 27.67 18.30 -1.73
C ASN A 2 26.17 18.62 -1.77
N VAL A 3 25.32 17.68 -1.38
CA VAL A 3 23.94 17.99 -1.01
C VAL A 3 23.97 18.59 0.40
N GLU A 4 24.26 19.88 0.48
CA GLU A 4 23.96 20.66 1.68
C GLU A 4 22.43 20.71 1.85
N GLY A 5 21.94 20.26 3.00
CA GLY A 5 20.63 20.68 3.52
C GLY A 5 19.44 19.75 3.32
N VAL A 6 19.61 18.44 3.13
CA VAL A 6 18.46 17.53 3.26
C VAL A 6 18.09 17.41 4.74
N SER A 7 16.91 17.91 5.12
CA SER A 7 16.41 17.77 6.50
C SER A 7 16.02 16.33 6.79
N PRO A 8 16.35 15.77 7.98
CA PRO A 8 15.87 14.45 8.36
C PRO A 8 14.34 14.42 8.44
N PRO A 9 13.72 13.24 8.26
CA PRO A 9 12.29 13.09 8.46
C PRO A 9 11.93 13.47 9.90
N THR A 10 10.69 13.92 10.10
CA THR A 10 10.18 14.13 11.47
C THR A 10 10.29 12.80 12.22
N PRO A 11 10.76 12.79 13.49
CA PRO A 11 10.94 11.54 14.21
C PRO A 11 9.64 10.74 14.30
N PHE A 12 9.72 9.43 14.04
CA PHE A 12 8.56 8.53 14.09
C PHE A 12 7.92 8.52 15.49
N LEU A 13 8.76 8.35 16.52
CA LEU A 13 8.33 8.37 17.91
C LEU A 13 9.42 8.96 18.82
N ALA A 14 9.29 10.25 19.10
CA ALA A 14 10.17 10.97 20.01
C ALA A 14 9.75 10.88 21.49
N ARG A 15 8.45 10.65 21.77
CA ARG A 15 7.86 10.62 23.12
C ARG A 15 6.84 9.48 23.23
N PRO A 16 6.62 8.92 24.44
CA PRO A 16 5.68 7.82 24.61
C PRO A 16 4.29 8.22 24.10
N GLY A 17 3.64 7.35 23.33
CA GLY A 17 2.32 7.62 22.77
C GLY A 17 2.12 6.96 21.40
N LYS A 18 1.11 7.45 20.68
CA LYS A 18 0.82 7.01 19.32
C LYS A 18 1.70 7.76 18.32
N PRO A 19 2.35 7.08 17.35
CA PRO A 19 3.09 7.76 16.29
C PRO A 19 2.13 8.62 15.43
N ALA A 20 2.67 9.72 14.87
CA ALA A 20 1.88 10.68 14.11
C ALA A 20 1.41 10.14 12.74
N LEU A 21 2.14 9.16 12.19
CA LEU A 21 1.84 8.48 10.94
C LEU A 21 2.10 6.97 11.08
N PRO A 22 1.50 6.12 10.23
CA PRO A 22 1.85 4.70 10.14
C PRO A 22 3.34 4.46 9.91
N TRP A 23 3.83 3.29 10.33
CA TRP A 23 5.23 2.90 10.12
C TRP A 23 5.62 2.92 8.63
N SER A 24 4.78 2.37 7.76
CA SER A 24 4.97 2.31 6.31
C SER A 24 5.18 3.68 5.66
N ASP A 25 4.37 4.68 6.03
CA ASP A 25 4.52 6.06 5.53
C ASP A 25 5.83 6.71 6.01
N TRP A 26 6.23 6.40 7.24
CA TRP A 26 7.43 6.98 7.84
C TRP A 26 8.70 6.38 7.25
N ILE A 27 8.76 5.05 7.14
CA ILE A 27 9.93 4.35 6.61
C ILE A 27 10.15 4.71 5.14
N PHE A 28 9.07 4.88 4.36
CA PHE A 28 9.16 5.41 3.00
C PHE A 28 9.81 6.80 2.95
N SER A 29 9.40 7.70 3.86
CA SER A 29 9.99 9.04 3.97
C SER A 29 11.47 8.98 4.36
N PHE A 30 11.84 8.04 5.24
CA PHE A 30 13.22 7.79 5.62
C PHE A 30 14.07 7.24 4.46
N HIS A 31 13.55 6.29 3.66
CA HIS A 31 14.26 5.78 2.48
C HIS A 31 14.52 6.88 1.46
N ASN A 32 13.54 7.76 1.21
CA ASN A 32 13.72 8.93 0.34
C ASN A 32 14.82 9.86 0.87
N TYR A 33 14.84 10.11 2.18
CA TYR A 33 15.90 10.88 2.83
C TYR A 33 17.27 10.21 2.65
N LEU A 34 17.35 8.89 2.85
CA LEU A 34 18.59 8.13 2.72
C LEU A 34 19.13 8.18 1.28
N THR A 35 18.28 8.01 0.28
CA THR A 35 18.66 8.15 -1.14
C THR A 35 19.06 9.58 -1.48
N ALA A 36 18.37 10.60 -0.97
CA ALA A 36 18.75 12.00 -1.18
C ALA A 36 20.14 12.34 -0.62
N LEU A 37 20.60 11.62 0.42
CA LEU A 37 21.96 11.73 0.96
C LEU A 37 23.02 10.93 0.19
N GLY A 38 22.63 10.20 -0.86
CA GLY A 38 23.50 9.23 -1.55
C GLY A 38 23.81 8.02 -0.68
N GLY A 39 22.84 7.59 0.13
CA GLY A 39 22.98 6.52 1.11
C GLY A 39 23.34 5.16 0.50
N GLU A 40 23.20 4.98 -0.81
CA GLU A 40 23.65 3.83 -1.56
C GLU A 40 25.15 3.58 -1.38
N ALA A 41 25.94 4.64 -1.23
CA ALA A 41 27.39 4.56 -0.96
C ALA A 41 27.73 4.36 0.53
N TYR A 42 26.74 4.37 1.44
CA TYR A 42 26.98 4.25 2.88
C TYR A 42 27.10 2.78 3.30
N SER A 43 27.98 2.52 4.27
CA SER A 43 28.09 1.21 4.89
C SER A 43 26.78 0.84 5.60
N THR A 44 26.54 -0.46 5.77
CA THR A 44 25.36 -0.97 6.49
C THR A 44 25.28 -0.36 7.89
N GLU A 45 26.40 -0.26 8.61
CA GLU A 45 26.46 0.31 9.96
C GLU A 45 26.01 1.77 9.96
N ARG A 46 26.42 2.55 8.95
CA ARG A 46 26.00 3.95 8.82
C ARG A 46 24.51 4.08 8.51
N LYS A 47 23.95 3.23 7.65
CA LYS A 47 22.50 3.20 7.37
C LYS A 47 21.70 2.86 8.63
N THR A 48 22.14 1.85 9.38
CA THR A 48 21.52 1.45 10.66
C THR A 48 21.57 2.59 11.67
N ALA A 49 22.73 3.24 11.82
CA ALA A 49 22.87 4.38 12.72
C ALA A 49 21.95 5.55 12.33
N LEU A 50 21.81 5.84 11.03
CA LEU A 50 20.89 6.86 10.53
C LEU A 50 19.43 6.51 10.81
N LEU A 51 19.01 5.27 10.58
CA LEU A 51 17.66 4.79 10.86
C LEU A 51 17.32 4.98 12.34
N LEU A 52 18.18 4.44 13.22
CA LEU A 52 17.97 4.53 14.65
C LEU A 52 18.03 5.98 15.14
N HIS A 53 18.88 6.83 14.57
CA HIS A 53 18.92 8.25 14.90
C HIS A 53 17.60 8.96 14.52
N CYS A 54 17.09 8.72 13.30
CA CYS A 54 15.92 9.40 12.78
C CYS A 54 14.59 8.89 13.37
N VAL A 55 14.50 7.62 13.80
CA VAL A 55 13.25 7.04 14.30
C VAL A 55 12.75 7.69 15.61
N GLY A 56 13.65 8.34 16.36
CA GLY A 56 13.33 9.06 17.59
C GLY A 56 13.60 8.26 18.86
N ALA A 57 13.76 8.98 19.98
CA ALA A 57 14.29 8.43 21.23
C ALA A 57 13.44 7.29 21.82
N GLU A 58 12.11 7.34 21.68
CA GLU A 58 11.23 6.30 22.21
C GLU A 58 11.21 5.07 21.32
N ALA A 59 11.26 5.25 20.01
CA ALA A 59 11.40 4.13 19.11
C ALA A 59 12.76 3.44 19.25
N GLN A 60 13.84 4.18 19.49
CA GLN A 60 15.12 3.59 19.89
C GLN A 60 15.03 2.81 21.20
N ARG A 61 14.28 3.31 22.20
CA ARG A 61 14.09 2.59 23.47
C ARG A 61 13.40 1.26 23.23
N VAL A 62 12.32 1.26 22.44
CA VAL A 62 11.60 0.05 22.04
C VAL A 62 12.53 -0.91 21.31
N TYR A 63 13.28 -0.44 20.31
CA TYR A 63 14.21 -1.27 19.54
C TYR A 63 15.19 -2.03 20.45
N ARG A 64 15.78 -1.35 21.45
CA ARG A 64 16.69 -1.98 22.42
C ARG A 64 16.03 -3.03 23.32
N THR A 65 14.70 -3.02 23.44
CA THR A 65 13.94 -4.00 24.22
C THR A 65 13.42 -5.16 23.37
N LEU A 66 13.50 -5.07 22.04
CA LEU A 66 13.07 -6.14 21.17
C LEU A 66 13.99 -7.36 21.35
N PRO A 67 13.43 -8.58 21.30
CA PRO A 67 14.24 -9.79 21.35
C PRO A 67 15.19 -9.82 20.15
N VAL A 68 16.44 -10.26 20.40
CA VAL A 68 17.40 -10.45 19.31
C VAL A 68 16.88 -11.55 18.40
N GLN A 69 16.49 -11.16 17.19
CA GLN A 69 16.08 -12.11 16.16
C GLN A 69 17.28 -12.50 15.30
N PRO A 70 17.40 -13.78 14.87
CA PRO A 70 18.41 -14.16 13.90
C PRO A 70 18.16 -13.39 12.59
N ARG A 71 19.26 -13.00 11.92
CA ARG A 71 19.21 -12.43 10.58
C ARG A 71 18.74 -13.51 9.60
N ARG A 72 17.90 -13.12 8.64
CA ARG A 72 17.52 -13.99 7.52
C ARG A 72 18.73 -14.21 6.59
N GLU A 73 18.71 -15.26 5.78
CA GLU A 73 19.70 -15.45 4.73
C GLU A 73 19.75 -14.20 3.83
N ASP A 74 20.96 -13.74 3.53
CA ASP A 74 21.24 -12.52 2.74
C ASP A 74 20.71 -11.19 3.32
N GLU A 75 20.28 -11.16 4.59
CA GLU A 75 19.82 -9.94 5.29
C GLU A 75 20.99 -9.23 5.98
N ASP A 76 21.21 -7.97 5.63
CA ASP A 76 22.16 -7.11 6.33
C ASP A 76 21.58 -6.54 7.63
N GLU A 77 22.41 -5.94 8.48
CA GLU A 77 21.99 -5.39 9.77
C GLU A 77 20.96 -4.26 9.64
N PHE A 78 21.03 -3.48 8.56
CA PHE A 78 20.09 -2.39 8.31
C PHE A 78 18.69 -2.94 8.05
N HIS A 79 18.55 -3.91 7.15
CA HIS A 79 17.28 -4.56 6.84
C HIS A 79 16.73 -5.34 8.04
N ALA A 80 17.60 -5.98 8.83
CA ALA A 80 17.19 -6.65 10.06
C ALA A 80 16.61 -5.66 11.10
N ALA A 81 17.22 -4.49 11.26
CA ALA A 81 16.72 -3.44 12.15
C ALA A 81 15.38 -2.86 11.67
N GLU A 82 15.26 -2.58 10.37
CA GLU A 82 14.02 -2.11 9.75
C GLU A 82 12.89 -3.11 9.95
N ARG A 83 13.14 -4.41 9.72
CA ARG A 83 12.16 -5.47 9.89
C ARG A 83 11.67 -5.61 11.33
N GLN A 84 12.58 -5.59 12.31
CA GLN A 84 12.20 -5.68 13.72
C GLN A 84 11.33 -4.50 14.17
N LEU A 85 11.64 -3.29 13.69
CA LEU A 85 10.82 -2.11 13.93
C LEU A 85 9.46 -2.22 13.24
N ALA A 86 9.43 -2.68 12.00
CA ALA A 86 8.19 -2.92 11.25
C ALA A 86 7.28 -3.93 11.96
N GLU A 87 7.81 -5.08 12.37
CA GLU A 87 7.05 -6.12 13.09
C GLU A 87 6.45 -5.62 14.42
N PHE A 88 7.07 -4.62 15.07
CA PHE A 88 6.56 -4.03 16.30
C PHE A 88 5.53 -2.91 16.06
N TYR A 89 5.79 -2.03 15.09
CA TYR A 89 5.00 -0.80 14.88
C TYR A 89 3.90 -0.93 13.83
N GLU A 90 4.06 -1.83 12.88
CA GLU A 90 3.02 -2.15 11.93
C GLU A 90 2.02 -3.08 12.62
N PRO A 91 0.73 -2.70 12.71
CA PRO A 91 -0.29 -3.63 13.17
C PRO A 91 -0.20 -4.89 12.30
N GLN A 92 -0.17 -6.07 12.91
CA GLN A 92 -0.39 -7.29 12.15
C GLN A 92 -1.80 -7.22 11.56
N VAL A 93 -1.86 -6.78 10.30
CA VAL A 93 -3.09 -6.74 9.53
C VAL A 93 -3.66 -8.14 9.54
N ASN A 94 -4.87 -8.29 10.10
CA ASN A 94 -5.57 -9.56 10.00
C ASN A 94 -6.08 -9.68 8.57
N VAL A 95 -5.26 -10.28 7.71
CA VAL A 95 -5.53 -10.48 6.29
C VAL A 95 -6.89 -11.15 6.06
N ILE A 96 -7.32 -12.02 6.98
CA ILE A 96 -8.64 -12.69 6.90
C ILE A 96 -9.75 -11.65 7.07
N THR A 97 -9.63 -10.76 8.06
CA THR A 97 -10.57 -9.66 8.30
C THR A 97 -10.62 -8.68 7.12
N GLU A 98 -9.47 -8.30 6.57
CA GLU A 98 -9.42 -7.39 5.42
C GLU A 98 -10.05 -8.01 4.17
N ARG A 99 -9.74 -9.29 3.90
CA ARG A 99 -10.37 -10.05 2.81
C ARG A 99 -11.88 -10.17 3.03
N PHE A 100 -12.32 -10.33 4.27
CA PHE A 100 -13.75 -10.36 4.59
C PHE A 100 -14.43 -9.02 4.27
N PHE A 101 -13.84 -7.88 4.65
CA PHE A 101 -14.37 -6.57 4.28
C PHE A 101 -14.34 -6.30 2.78
N PHE A 102 -13.24 -6.66 2.11
CA PHE A 102 -13.14 -6.60 0.65
C PHE A 102 -14.27 -7.39 -0.02
N ARG A 103 -14.52 -8.62 0.43
CA ARG A 103 -15.57 -9.49 -0.13
C ARG A 103 -16.98 -9.01 0.19
N GLN A 104 -17.19 -8.32 1.31
CA GLN A 104 -18.49 -7.74 1.64
C GLN A 104 -18.80 -6.46 0.86
N ARG A 105 -17.80 -5.77 0.30
CA ARG A 105 -18.03 -4.51 -0.40
C ARG A 105 -18.90 -4.76 -1.63
N ARG A 106 -20.08 -4.12 -1.66
CA ARG A 106 -21.04 -4.11 -2.78
C ARG A 106 -21.15 -2.72 -3.36
N GLN A 107 -21.30 -2.58 -4.67
CA GLN A 107 -21.51 -1.27 -5.29
C GLN A 107 -22.85 -0.70 -4.81
N GLU A 108 -22.86 0.56 -4.37
CA GLU A 108 -24.12 1.22 -3.99
C GLU A 108 -24.92 1.60 -5.25
N SER A 109 -26.25 1.67 -5.13
CA SER A 109 -27.15 1.93 -6.28
C SER A 109 -26.84 3.21 -7.05
N HIS A 110 -26.28 4.21 -6.38
CA HIS A 110 -25.93 5.54 -6.91
C HIS A 110 -24.42 5.77 -7.00
N GLU A 111 -23.60 4.76 -6.70
CA GLU A 111 -22.15 4.88 -6.74
C GLU A 111 -21.63 4.68 -8.17
N PRO A 112 -20.89 5.66 -8.73
CA PRO A 112 -20.22 5.47 -10.00
C PRO A 112 -19.25 4.28 -9.97
N THR A 113 -19.21 3.49 -11.04
CA THR A 113 -18.33 2.31 -11.13
C THR A 113 -16.86 2.64 -10.84
N ALA A 114 -16.38 3.81 -11.26
CA ALA A 114 -15.01 4.25 -10.99
C ALA A 114 -14.71 4.39 -9.49
N ASP A 115 -15.66 4.97 -8.73
CA ASP A 115 -15.53 5.17 -7.28
C ASP A 115 -15.59 3.83 -6.54
N TYR A 116 -16.48 2.94 -6.98
CA TYR A 116 -16.56 1.58 -6.46
C TYR A 116 -15.24 0.83 -6.62
N VAL A 117 -14.64 0.88 -7.81
CA VAL A 117 -13.36 0.21 -8.06
C VAL A 117 -12.21 0.87 -7.31
N ALA A 118 -12.22 2.20 -7.15
CA ALA A 118 -11.26 2.90 -6.31
C ALA A 118 -11.37 2.46 -4.84
N ALA A 119 -12.59 2.26 -4.33
CA ALA A 119 -12.82 1.73 -2.99
C ALA A 119 -12.31 0.29 -2.84
N LEU A 120 -12.55 -0.58 -3.82
CA LEU A 120 -12.00 -1.94 -3.84
C LEU A 120 -10.47 -1.95 -3.86
N ARG A 121 -9.84 -1.05 -4.64
CA ARG A 121 -8.39 -0.89 -4.65
C ARG A 121 -7.83 -0.52 -3.28
N ARG A 122 -8.50 0.41 -2.56
CA ARG A 122 -8.10 0.79 -1.20
C ARG A 122 -8.19 -0.39 -0.23
N LEU A 123 -9.24 -1.19 -0.29
CA LEU A 123 -9.40 -2.39 0.56
C LEU A 123 -8.39 -3.50 0.20
N ALA A 124 -8.04 -3.64 -1.09
CA ALA A 124 -7.14 -4.69 -1.55
C ALA A 124 -5.70 -4.53 -1.05
N VAL A 125 -5.26 -3.31 -0.68
CA VAL A 125 -3.90 -3.03 -0.18
C VAL A 125 -3.53 -3.96 0.98
N ASN A 126 -4.47 -4.20 1.88
CA ASN A 126 -4.26 -4.96 3.11
C ASN A 126 -4.64 -6.45 2.98
N CYS A 127 -5.10 -6.89 1.81
CA CYS A 127 -5.59 -8.25 1.59
C CYS A 127 -4.50 -9.26 1.21
N SER A 128 -3.25 -8.82 1.03
CA SER A 128 -2.13 -9.67 0.60
C SER A 128 -2.46 -10.51 -0.63
N PHE A 129 -3.06 -9.91 -1.66
CA PHE A 129 -3.38 -10.59 -2.92
C PHE A 129 -2.16 -10.68 -3.86
N GLY A 130 -1.15 -9.83 -3.67
CA GLY A 130 0.06 -9.82 -4.48
C GLY A 130 -0.25 -9.63 -5.98
N GLN A 131 0.31 -10.49 -6.82
CA GLN A 131 0.12 -10.45 -8.28
C GLN A 131 -1.34 -10.67 -8.71
N MET A 132 -2.19 -11.22 -7.84
CA MET A 132 -3.60 -11.47 -8.13
C MET A 132 -4.51 -10.26 -7.84
N THR A 133 -3.97 -9.13 -7.38
CA THR A 133 -4.76 -7.97 -6.92
C THR A 133 -5.80 -7.52 -7.96
N ASP A 134 -5.39 -7.31 -9.21
CA ASP A 134 -6.31 -6.87 -10.27
C ASP A 134 -7.36 -7.94 -10.61
N ALA A 135 -7.00 -9.22 -10.56
CA ALA A 135 -7.94 -10.31 -10.76
C ALA A 135 -8.98 -10.36 -9.63
N MET A 136 -8.57 -10.22 -8.37
CA MET A 136 -9.48 -10.21 -7.23
C MET A 136 -10.45 -9.02 -7.27
N ILE A 137 -9.96 -7.83 -7.67
CA ILE A 137 -10.81 -6.65 -7.87
C ILE A 137 -11.83 -6.90 -8.97
N ARG A 138 -11.40 -7.41 -10.13
CA ARG A 138 -12.31 -7.73 -11.24
C ARG A 138 -13.37 -8.74 -10.81
N ASP A 139 -12.98 -9.82 -10.16
CA ASP A 139 -13.91 -10.87 -9.73
C ASP A 139 -14.94 -10.30 -8.74
N GLN A 140 -14.52 -9.41 -7.83
CA GLN A 140 -15.43 -8.71 -6.92
C GLN A 140 -16.37 -7.74 -7.65
N VAL A 141 -15.91 -7.07 -8.72
CA VAL A 141 -16.77 -6.23 -9.55
C VAL A 141 -17.86 -7.06 -10.24
N VAL A 142 -17.49 -8.21 -10.81
CA VAL A 142 -18.43 -9.14 -11.44
C VAL A 142 -19.47 -9.63 -10.45
N GLU A 143 -19.05 -10.01 -9.25
CA GLU A 143 -19.96 -10.49 -8.21
C GLU A 143 -20.96 -9.39 -7.80
N ALA A 144 -20.46 -8.18 -7.55
CA ALA A 144 -21.14 -7.21 -6.69
C ALA A 144 -21.48 -5.86 -7.34
N THR A 145 -21.36 -5.73 -8.67
CA THR A 145 -21.82 -4.54 -9.39
C THR A 145 -23.36 -4.45 -9.44
N VAL A 146 -23.88 -3.22 -9.41
CA VAL A 146 -25.32 -2.97 -9.64
C VAL A 146 -25.70 -2.98 -11.11
N HIS A 147 -24.72 -3.00 -12.04
CA HIS A 147 -24.96 -2.92 -13.47
C HIS A 147 -24.87 -4.30 -14.15
N PRO A 148 -26.00 -4.91 -14.57
CA PRO A 148 -25.99 -6.25 -15.18
C PRO A 148 -25.21 -6.32 -16.49
N ILE A 149 -25.27 -5.26 -17.30
CA ILE A 149 -24.55 -5.18 -18.58
C ILE A 149 -23.03 -5.22 -18.34
N LEU A 150 -22.54 -4.57 -17.28
CA LEU A 150 -21.13 -4.57 -16.94
C LEU A 150 -20.69 -5.97 -16.51
N ARG A 151 -21.49 -6.63 -15.66
CA ARG A 151 -21.28 -8.02 -15.24
C ARG A 151 -21.19 -8.96 -16.44
N GLU A 152 -22.13 -8.87 -17.37
CA GLU A 152 -22.17 -9.73 -18.55
C GLU A 152 -20.95 -9.54 -19.46
N ARG A 153 -20.54 -8.28 -19.69
CA ARG A 153 -19.33 -7.99 -20.48
C ARG A 153 -18.08 -8.64 -19.88
N PHE A 154 -17.88 -8.54 -18.57
CA PHE A 154 -16.74 -9.18 -17.91
C PHE A 154 -16.79 -10.71 -17.95
N LEU A 155 -17.99 -11.31 -17.93
CA LEU A 155 -18.15 -12.76 -18.05
C LEU A 155 -17.90 -13.28 -19.47
N GLN A 156 -18.16 -12.45 -20.49
CA GLN A 156 -17.87 -12.76 -21.89
C GLN A 156 -16.40 -12.55 -22.25
N ASP A 157 -15.72 -11.68 -21.50
CA ASP A 157 -14.29 -11.42 -21.65
C ASP A 157 -13.50 -12.63 -21.14
N LYS A 158 -13.22 -13.58 -22.05
CA LYS A 158 -12.37 -14.76 -21.82
C LYS A 158 -10.94 -14.27 -21.58
N GLY A 159 -10.65 -13.79 -20.36
CA GLY A 159 -9.40 -13.13 -20.03
C GLY A 159 -8.19 -13.89 -20.57
N SER A 160 -7.40 -13.23 -21.41
CA SER A 160 -6.08 -13.69 -21.83
C SER A 160 -5.26 -14.05 -20.59
N VAL A 161 -5.00 -15.34 -20.43
CA VAL A 161 -4.01 -15.89 -19.52
C VAL A 161 -2.66 -15.25 -19.91
N GLY A 162 -2.17 -14.30 -19.12
CA GLY A 162 -0.80 -13.78 -19.23
C GLY A 162 -0.58 -12.41 -19.88
N GLY A 163 -1.62 -11.64 -20.18
CA GLY A 163 -1.48 -10.26 -20.67
C GLY A 163 -1.91 -9.24 -19.62
N ARG A 164 -1.15 -8.15 -19.45
CA ARG A 164 -1.50 -7.01 -18.60
C ARG A 164 -2.90 -6.51 -19.00
N VAL A 165 -3.94 -6.87 -18.26
CA VAL A 165 -5.31 -6.40 -18.51
C VAL A 165 -5.35 -4.95 -18.07
N THR A 166 -5.06 -4.02 -18.98
CA THR A 166 -5.52 -2.65 -18.85
C THR A 166 -7.04 -2.69 -18.81
N LEU A 167 -7.60 -2.60 -17.60
CA LEU A 167 -9.03 -2.48 -17.42
C LEU A 167 -9.52 -1.25 -18.21
N PRO A 168 -10.67 -1.29 -18.90
CA PRO A 168 -11.11 -0.24 -19.83
C PRO A 168 -11.18 1.19 -19.24
N TRP A 169 -11.21 1.32 -17.91
CA TRP A 169 -11.26 2.59 -17.19
C TRP A 169 -9.88 3.18 -16.86
N SER A 170 -8.79 2.50 -17.22
CA SER A 170 -7.43 3.04 -17.11
C SER A 170 -7.08 4.04 -18.22
N ALA A 171 -7.86 4.07 -19.31
CA ALA A 171 -7.85 5.12 -20.32
C ALA A 171 -9.13 5.95 -20.16
N GLY A 172 -9.00 7.24 -19.87
CA GLY A 172 -10.10 8.17 -19.58
C GLY A 172 -11.11 8.36 -20.71
N LEU A 173 -11.95 7.37 -20.97
CA LEU A 173 -13.11 7.44 -21.86
C LEU A 173 -14.37 7.07 -21.08
N VAL A 174 -14.82 8.00 -20.23
CA VAL A 174 -16.22 8.07 -19.79
C VAL A 174 -16.70 9.51 -19.96
N ASN A 175 -16.90 9.93 -21.20
CA ASN A 175 -17.96 10.87 -21.52
C ASN A 175 -19.17 9.97 -21.84
N GLY A 176 -20.28 9.95 -21.11
CA GLY A 176 -20.97 11.08 -20.53
C GLY A 176 -21.86 11.72 -21.60
N THR A 177 -22.94 11.05 -22.02
CA THR A 177 -24.23 11.63 -22.44
C THR A 177 -25.23 10.52 -22.76
N THR A 178 -26.11 10.19 -21.80
CA THR A 178 -27.47 9.75 -22.12
C THR A 178 -28.33 11.00 -21.95
N THR A 179 -28.57 11.73 -23.04
CA THR A 179 -29.66 12.71 -23.07
C THR A 179 -30.85 12.05 -23.73
N GLU A 180 -31.93 12.04 -22.96
CA GLU A 180 -33.29 11.69 -23.31
C GLU A 180 -33.73 12.35 -24.63
N GLY A 181 -34.55 11.63 -25.39
CA GLY A 181 -35.27 12.12 -26.55
C GLY A 181 -36.64 11.47 -26.59
N VAL A 182 -37.54 11.97 -25.75
CA VAL A 182 -38.98 11.68 -25.71
C VAL A 182 -39.64 12.17 -27.01
N THR A 183 -40.59 11.35 -27.46
CA THR A 183 -41.60 11.49 -28.52
C THR A 183 -41.96 12.88 -29.05
N SER A 184 -42.14 12.96 -30.37
CA SER A 184 -43.42 13.33 -31.00
C SER A 184 -43.51 12.70 -32.40
#